data_AF-A0A392MVB2-F1
#
_entry.id   AF-A0A392MVB2-F1
#
_cell.length_a   1.000
_cell.length_b   1.000
_cell.length_c   1.000
_cell.angle_alpha   90.00
_cell.angle_beta   90.00
_cell.angle_gamma   90.00
#
_symmetry.space_group_name_H-M   'P 1'
#
loop_
_entity.id
_entity.type
_entity.pdbx_description
1 polymer ?
#
loop_
_entity_poly.entity_id
_entity_poly.type
_entity_poly.pdbx_seq_one_letter_code
_entity_poly.pdbx_strand_id
1 'polypeptide(L)'
;MVTHSALRVAYIDETEDTKGGEKVYYSVLVKGGEKYDQEIYRIKLPGPPTEIGEGKPENQNHAIIFTRGEALQTIDMNQDNYYEEAFKMRNVLEEFHAHKGQRKPTILGLREHIFTGSVSSLAWFMSNQETSFVTIGQRVLANPLKVRFHYGHPDIFDRIFHITRGGISKASKTINLSEDIFA
;
A
#
# COMPACT_ATOMS: atom_id res chain seq x y z
N MET A 1 19.02 -6.47 6.65
CA MET A 1 18.59 -6.94 5.31
C MET A 1 19.29 -8.21 4.83
N VAL A 2 20.55 -8.49 5.19
CA VAL A 2 21.31 -9.63 4.64
C VAL A 2 20.65 -11.00 4.87
N THR A 3 19.95 -11.17 5.99
CA THR A 3 19.15 -12.37 6.30
C THR A 3 17.93 -12.57 5.40
N HIS A 4 17.42 -11.51 4.77
CA HIS A 4 16.26 -11.53 3.89
C HIS A 4 16.64 -10.96 2.53
N SER A 5 17.28 -11.77 1.68
CA SER A 5 17.86 -11.34 0.40
C SER A 5 16.84 -10.76 -0.60
N ALA A 6 15.55 -11.07 -0.42
CA ALA A 6 14.45 -10.52 -1.22
C ALA A 6 13.96 -9.14 -0.71
N LEU A 7 14.27 -8.76 0.53
CA LEU A 7 13.80 -7.50 1.12
C LEU A 7 14.41 -6.31 0.37
N ARG A 8 13.56 -5.36 0.04
CA ARG A 8 13.92 -4.08 -0.57
C ARG A 8 13.31 -2.96 0.25
N VAL A 9 13.98 -1.81 0.31
CA VAL A 9 13.42 -0.59 0.90
C VAL A 9 13.40 0.47 -0.16
N ALA A 10 12.24 1.09 -0.32
CA ALA A 10 12.06 2.28 -1.13
C ALA A 10 11.93 3.49 -0.20
N TYR A 11 12.57 4.60 -0.54
CA TYR A 11 12.42 5.87 0.17
C TYR A 11 12.56 7.06 -0.79
N ILE A 12 12.15 8.23 -0.32
CA ILE A 12 12.35 9.51 -1.01
C ILE A 12 13.64 10.14 -0.47
N ASP A 13 14.58 10.41 -1.38
CA ASP A 13 15.85 11.07 -1.09
C ASP A 13 15.75 12.55 -1.50
N GLU A 14 16.13 13.46 -0.60
CA GLU A 14 16.16 14.90 -0.84
C GLU A 14 17.62 15.36 -0.88
N THR A 15 18.01 16.00 -1.98
CA THR A 15 19.38 16.48 -2.20
C THR A 15 19.36 17.92 -2.70
N GLU A 16 20.44 18.66 -2.46
CA GLU A 16 20.60 20.01 -3.00
C GLU A 16 21.34 19.96 -4.36
N ASP A 17 20.80 20.65 -5.37
CA ASP A 17 21.49 20.76 -6.64
C ASP A 17 22.73 21.67 -6.50
N THR A 18 23.89 21.09 -6.82
CA THR A 18 25.20 21.76 -6.84
C THR A 18 25.27 23.03 -7.69
N LYS A 19 24.30 23.28 -8.59
CA LYS A 19 24.30 24.44 -9.48
C LYS A 19 23.33 25.58 -9.10
N GLY A 20 22.44 25.38 -8.13
CA GLY A 20 21.40 26.38 -7.85
C GLY A 20 20.77 26.36 -6.46
N GLY A 21 21.15 25.43 -5.58
CA GLY A 21 20.53 25.30 -4.26
C GLY A 21 19.06 24.87 -4.29
N GLU A 22 18.53 24.52 -5.46
CA GLU A 22 17.18 23.96 -5.58
C GLU A 22 17.17 22.52 -5.06
N LYS A 23 16.15 22.19 -4.27
CA LYS A 23 15.94 20.85 -3.74
C LYS A 23 15.49 19.91 -4.85
N VAL A 24 16.20 18.80 -5.00
CA VAL A 24 15.88 17.73 -5.94
C VAL A 24 15.50 16.47 -5.18
N TYR A 25 14.38 15.88 -5.59
CA TYR A 25 13.82 14.69 -4.97
C TYR A 25 14.03 13.47 -5.86
N TYR A 26 14.31 12.33 -5.24
CA TYR A 26 14.47 11.06 -5.94
C TYR A 26 13.68 9.96 -5.25
N SER A 27 13.06 9.07 -6.03
CA SER A 27 12.66 7.75 -5.54
C SER A 27 13.84 6.81 -5.63
N VAL A 28 14.23 6.23 -4.50
CA VAL A 28 15.40 5.36 -4.39
C VAL A 28 14.97 3.98 -3.92
N LEU A 29 15.49 2.93 -4.56
CA LEU A 29 15.31 1.54 -4.14
C LEU A 29 16.66 0.98 -3.71
N VAL A 30 16.73 0.46 -2.49
CA VAL A 30 17.92 -0.18 -1.92
C VAL A 30 17.67 -1.65 -1.56
N LYS A 31 18.76 -2.42 -1.49
CA LYS A 31 18.80 -3.77 -0.90
C LYS A 31 19.97 -3.86 0.08
N GLY A 32 19.94 -4.86 0.95
CA GLY A 32 21.09 -5.15 1.82
C GLY A 32 22.27 -5.66 1.00
N GLY A 33 23.42 -4.97 1.09
CA GLY A 33 24.70 -5.48 0.64
C GLY A 33 25.47 -6.18 1.76
N GLU A 34 26.70 -6.64 1.48
CA GLU A 34 27.52 -7.37 2.46
C GLU A 34 27.92 -6.52 3.66
N LYS A 35 28.19 -5.22 3.44
CA LYS A 35 28.65 -4.28 4.49
C LYS A 35 27.73 -3.06 4.64
N TYR A 36 27.22 -2.53 3.54
CA TYR A 36 26.32 -1.38 3.50
C TYR A 36 25.15 -1.66 2.54
N ASP A 37 24.09 -0.88 2.65
CA ASP A 37 22.97 -0.93 1.72
C ASP A 37 23.44 -0.56 0.30
N GLN A 38 22.95 -1.31 -0.68
CA GLN A 38 23.26 -1.12 -2.09
C GLN A 38 22.06 -0.51 -2.80
N GLU A 39 22.27 0.66 -3.40
CA GLU A 39 21.31 1.29 -4.31
C GLU A 39 21.15 0.45 -5.59
N ILE A 40 19.89 0.20 -5.96
CA ILE A 40 19.52 -0.51 -7.18
C ILE A 40 19.04 0.49 -8.22
N TYR A 41 18.14 1.38 -7.83
CA TYR A 41 17.54 2.38 -8.70
C TYR A 41 17.48 3.72 -7.99
N ARG A 42 17.71 4.80 -8.74
CA ARG A 42 17.43 6.18 -8.37
C ARG A 42 16.73 6.86 -9.53
N ILE A 43 15.53 7.35 -9.29
CA ILE A 43 14.67 7.98 -10.29
C ILE A 43 14.36 9.39 -9.82
N LYS A 44 14.74 10.39 -10.62
CA LYS A 44 14.46 11.80 -10.31
C LYS A 44 12.95 12.05 -10.38
N LEU A 45 12.41 12.66 -9.34
CA LEU A 45 11.01 13.07 -9.27
C LEU A 45 10.83 14.46 -9.90
N PRO A 46 9.65 14.76 -10.46
CA PRO A 46 9.37 16.05 -11.09
C PRO A 46 9.28 17.21 -10.08
N GLY A 47 9.17 16.90 -8.79
CA GLY A 47 9.04 17.86 -7.70
C GLY A 47 8.88 17.14 -6.36
N PRO A 48 8.59 17.89 -5.27
CA PRO A 48 8.31 17.33 -3.96
C PRO A 48 7.02 16.48 -3.96
N PRO A 49 7.08 15.17 -3.66
CA PRO A 49 5.89 14.30 -3.66
C PRO A 49 4.85 14.75 -2.62
N THR A 50 5.35 15.23 -1.48
CA THR A 50 4.54 15.75 -0.38
C THR A 50 3.82 17.03 -0.72
N GLU A 51 3.93 17.63 -1.92
CA GLU A 51 3.03 18.71 -2.36
C GLU A 51 1.69 18.19 -2.87
N ILE A 52 1.67 17.00 -3.46
CA ILE A 52 0.51 16.42 -4.13
C ILE A 52 -0.39 15.70 -3.12
N GLY A 53 0.19 14.80 -2.33
CA GLY A 53 -0.51 13.99 -1.35
C GLY A 53 0.01 14.15 0.09
N GLU A 54 -0.48 13.28 0.96
CA GLU A 54 -0.03 13.14 2.34
C GLU A 54 1.12 12.11 2.44
N GLY A 55 1.86 12.12 3.56
CA GLY A 55 3.09 11.30 3.68
C GLY A 55 2.88 9.80 3.44
N LYS A 56 1.89 9.18 4.10
CA LYS A 56 1.60 7.74 3.98
C LYS A 56 1.18 7.31 2.55
N PRO A 57 0.20 7.95 1.90
CA PRO A 57 -0.17 7.59 0.53
C PRO A 57 0.95 7.85 -0.49
N GLU A 58 1.74 8.92 -0.33
CA GLU A 58 2.87 9.19 -1.24
C GLU A 58 3.98 8.13 -1.10
N ASN A 59 4.20 7.58 0.10
CA ASN A 59 5.11 6.44 0.31
C ASN A 59 4.72 5.22 -0.55
N GLN A 60 3.42 4.96 -0.72
CA GLN A 60 2.94 3.87 -1.58
C GLN A 60 3.06 4.22 -3.06
N ASN A 61 2.65 5.43 -3.44
CA ASN A 61 2.63 5.89 -4.83
C ASN A 61 4.02 5.99 -5.44
N HIS A 62 5.02 6.52 -4.71
CA HIS A 62 6.38 6.59 -5.25
C HIS A 62 7.04 5.19 -5.30
N ALA A 63 6.66 4.27 -4.41
CA ALA A 63 7.25 2.94 -4.32
C ALA A 63 6.70 1.97 -5.38
N ILE A 64 5.47 2.20 -5.89
CA ILE A 64 4.79 1.29 -6.82
C ILE A 64 5.62 0.98 -8.07
N ILE A 65 6.43 1.93 -8.54
CA ILE A 65 7.28 1.77 -9.73
C ILE A 65 8.35 0.69 -9.57
N PHE A 66 8.74 0.38 -8.33
CA PHE A 66 9.74 -0.64 -8.01
C PHE A 66 9.16 -2.04 -7.85
N THR A 67 7.83 -2.16 -7.76
CA THR A 67 7.13 -3.43 -7.60
C THR A 67 7.07 -4.22 -8.90
N ARG A 68 6.93 -5.55 -8.81
CA ARG A 68 6.87 -6.48 -9.95
C ARG A 68 5.65 -7.38 -9.85
N GLY A 69 5.24 -7.95 -10.99
CA GLY A 69 4.08 -8.84 -11.10
C GLY A 69 2.80 -8.13 -11.53
N GLU A 70 1.71 -8.90 -11.57
CA GLU A 70 0.37 -8.41 -11.95
C GLU A 70 -0.46 -8.02 -10.73
N ALA A 71 -0.23 -8.68 -9.58
CA ALA A 71 -0.87 -8.37 -8.32
C ALA A 71 0.11 -7.70 -7.36
N LEU A 72 -0.38 -6.74 -6.58
CA LEU A 72 0.38 -6.04 -5.55
C LEU A 72 -0.39 -6.14 -4.23
N GLN A 73 0.25 -6.61 -3.17
CA GLN A 73 -0.32 -6.57 -1.83
C GLN A 73 0.35 -5.45 -1.03
N THR A 74 -0.45 -4.64 -0.34
CA THR A 74 0.05 -3.68 0.65
C THR A 74 -0.27 -4.19 2.05
N ILE A 75 0.66 -4.00 2.96
CA ILE A 75 0.56 -4.43 4.35
C ILE A 75 1.14 -3.30 5.20
N ASP A 76 0.41 -2.88 6.22
CA ASP A 76 0.89 -1.88 7.18
C ASP A 76 1.97 -2.50 8.10
N MET A 77 2.87 -1.67 8.63
CA MET A 77 3.97 -2.13 9.48
C MET A 77 3.50 -2.77 10.79
N ASN A 78 2.28 -2.46 11.23
CA ASN A 78 1.65 -3.07 12.39
C ASN A 78 0.89 -4.37 12.07
N GLN A 79 0.82 -4.78 10.80
CA GLN A 79 0.20 -6.02 10.36
C GLN A 79 1.23 -7.12 10.19
N ASP A 80 0.80 -8.35 10.46
CA ASP A 80 1.61 -9.55 10.26
C ASP A 80 0.97 -10.43 9.18
N ASN A 81 1.79 -11.24 8.52
CA ASN A 81 1.32 -12.17 7.49
C ASN A 81 1.59 -13.61 7.94
N TYR A 82 0.53 -14.27 8.41
CA TYR A 82 0.60 -15.66 8.82
C TYR A 82 0.93 -16.56 7.63
N TYR A 83 1.73 -17.59 7.86
CA TYR A 83 2.10 -18.55 6.83
C TYR A 83 0.86 -19.20 6.17
N GLU A 84 -0.20 -19.39 6.95
CA GLU A 84 -1.49 -19.91 6.51
C GLU A 84 -2.22 -19.00 5.51
N GLU A 85 -2.04 -17.69 5.59
CA GLU A 85 -2.61 -16.73 4.61
C GLU A 85 -1.92 -16.86 3.26
N ALA A 86 -0.62 -17.18 3.24
CA ALA A 86 0.13 -17.39 2.01
C ALA A 86 -0.45 -18.54 1.16
N PHE A 87 -0.96 -19.61 1.78
CA PHE A 87 -1.59 -20.71 1.06
C PHE A 87 -2.91 -20.32 0.39
N LYS A 88 -3.60 -19.30 0.90
CA LYS A 88 -4.85 -18.81 0.30
C LYS A 88 -4.60 -17.96 -0.94
N MET A 89 -3.39 -17.41 -1.10
CA MET A 89 -3.08 -16.44 -2.16
C MET A 89 -3.42 -16.95 -3.55
N ARG A 90 -3.18 -18.23 -3.84
CA ARG A 90 -3.59 -18.81 -5.14
C ARG A 90 -5.09 -18.63 -5.38
N ASN A 91 -5.93 -19.02 -4.43
CA ASN A 91 -7.38 -18.91 -4.57
C ASN A 91 -7.86 -17.46 -4.57
N VAL A 92 -7.21 -16.60 -3.78
CA VAL A 92 -7.53 -15.17 -3.74
C VAL A 92 -7.24 -14.53 -5.10
N LEU A 93 -6.09 -14.80 -5.71
CA LEU A 93 -5.72 -14.20 -7.00
C LEU A 93 -6.68 -14.60 -8.13
N GLU A 94 -7.26 -15.79 -8.10
CA GLU A 94 -8.30 -16.22 -9.05
C GLU A 94 -9.56 -15.33 -9.00
N GLU A 95 -9.84 -14.67 -7.87
CA GLU A 95 -10.99 -13.75 -7.78
C GLU A 95 -10.84 -12.53 -8.70
N PHE A 96 -9.63 -12.16 -9.13
CA PHE A 96 -9.43 -11.14 -10.17
C PHE A 96 -10.02 -11.53 -11.53
N HIS A 97 -10.18 -12.83 -11.79
CA HIS A 97 -10.75 -13.34 -13.03
C HIS A 97 -12.27 -13.55 -12.94
N ALA A 98 -12.84 -13.51 -11.74
CA ALA A 98 -14.28 -13.62 -11.53
C ALA A 98 -15.02 -12.38 -12.09
N HIS A 99 -16.09 -12.61 -12.83
CA HIS A 99 -16.92 -11.54 -13.39
C HIS A 99 -18.01 -11.15 -12.39
N LYS A 100 -17.74 -10.14 -11.54
CA LYS A 100 -18.73 -9.57 -10.60
C LYS A 100 -19.43 -8.36 -11.23
N GLY A 101 -20.29 -8.62 -12.20
CA GLY A 101 -20.99 -7.59 -12.99
C GLY A 101 -20.27 -7.25 -14.28
N GLN A 102 -20.21 -5.97 -14.65
CA GLN A 102 -19.65 -5.52 -15.95
C GLN A 102 -18.12 -5.43 -15.99
N ARG A 103 -17.44 -5.41 -14.84
CA ARG A 103 -15.99 -5.25 -14.75
C ARG A 103 -15.39 -6.33 -13.85
N LYS A 104 -14.17 -6.74 -14.18
CA LYS A 104 -13.34 -7.53 -13.27
C LYS A 104 -12.98 -6.69 -12.03
N PRO A 105 -12.90 -7.30 -10.85
CA PRO A 105 -12.46 -6.56 -9.66
C PRO A 105 -11.03 -6.09 -9.85
N THR A 106 -10.69 -4.94 -9.28
CA THR A 106 -9.33 -4.37 -9.31
C THR A 106 -8.71 -4.34 -7.92
N ILE A 107 -9.52 -4.55 -6.87
CA ILE A 107 -9.08 -4.65 -5.48
C ILE A 107 -9.79 -5.86 -4.85
N LEU A 108 -9.03 -6.72 -4.20
CA LEU A 108 -9.52 -7.85 -3.42
C LEU A 108 -9.26 -7.57 -1.94
N GLY A 109 -10.34 -7.50 -1.16
CA GLY A 109 -10.27 -7.33 0.29
C GLY A 109 -10.23 -8.68 0.99
N LEU A 110 -9.23 -8.86 1.86
CA LEU A 110 -9.17 -10.00 2.76
C LEU A 110 -9.96 -9.74 4.05
N ARG A 111 -10.06 -10.71 4.93
CA ARG A 111 -10.49 -10.46 6.31
C ARG A 111 -9.24 -10.45 7.17
N GLU A 112 -9.08 -9.42 8.00
CA GLU A 112 -8.02 -9.39 9.00
C GLU A 112 -8.50 -10.04 10.30
N HIS A 113 -7.59 -10.72 10.99
CA HIS A 113 -7.80 -11.25 12.32
C HIS A 113 -6.95 -10.49 13.34
N ILE A 114 -7.62 -9.70 14.18
CA ILE A 114 -6.97 -8.83 15.18
C ILE A 114 -6.72 -9.64 16.45
N PHE A 115 -5.50 -10.14 16.60
CA PHE A 115 -5.12 -11.03 17.70
C PHE A 115 -5.04 -10.32 19.06
N THR A 116 -4.86 -8.99 19.08
CA THR A 116 -4.77 -8.20 20.32
C THR A 116 -6.12 -7.95 20.98
N GLY A 117 -7.23 -8.26 20.31
CA GLY A 117 -8.59 -7.96 20.80
C GLY A 117 -8.94 -8.62 22.14
N SER A 118 -8.26 -9.71 22.52
CA SER A 118 -8.49 -10.40 23.81
C SER A 118 -7.62 -9.89 24.96
N VAL A 119 -6.70 -8.93 24.71
CA VAL A 119 -5.70 -8.50 25.70
C VAL A 119 -6.30 -7.59 26.78
N SER A 120 -7.27 -6.75 26.43
CA SER A 120 -7.94 -5.84 27.37
C SER A 120 -9.27 -5.35 26.82
N SER A 121 -10.09 -4.71 27.66
CA SER A 121 -11.32 -4.03 27.21
C SER A 121 -11.02 -2.93 26.18
N LEU A 122 -9.93 -2.18 26.35
CA LEU A 122 -9.50 -1.17 25.38
C LEU A 122 -9.13 -1.80 24.04
N ALA A 123 -8.33 -2.86 24.06
CA ALA A 123 -7.95 -3.58 22.84
C ALA A 123 -9.16 -4.22 22.15
N TRP A 124 -10.15 -4.69 22.93
CA TRP A 124 -11.42 -5.19 22.40
C TRP A 124 -12.23 -4.09 21.69
N PHE A 125 -12.32 -2.89 22.27
CA PHE A 125 -12.97 -1.75 21.61
C PHE A 125 -12.26 -1.35 20.33
N MET A 126 -10.93 -1.27 20.33
CA MET A 126 -10.14 -0.99 19.13
C MET A 126 -10.34 -2.06 18.05
N SER A 127 -10.34 -3.34 18.42
CA SER A 127 -10.60 -4.45 17.50
C SER A 127 -12.00 -4.40 16.89
N ASN A 128 -13.01 -3.96 17.64
CA ASN A 128 -14.37 -3.79 17.14
C ASN A 128 -14.51 -2.57 16.22
N GLN A 129 -13.81 -1.48 16.55
CA GLN A 129 -13.72 -0.30 15.69
C GLN A 129 -13.15 -0.68 14.33
N GLU A 130 -12.02 -1.40 14.33
CA GLU A 130 -11.35 -1.87 13.11
C GLU A 130 -12.24 -2.81 12.29
N THR A 131 -12.89 -3.79 12.95
CA THR A 131 -13.85 -4.69 12.27
C THR A 131 -14.99 -3.90 11.63
N SER A 132 -15.48 -2.85 12.29
CA SER A 132 -16.58 -2.03 11.79
C SER A 132 -16.18 -1.20 10.58
N PHE A 133 -15.08 -0.45 10.67
CA PHE A 133 -14.64 0.44 9.60
C PHE A 133 -14.00 -0.32 8.43
N VAL A 134 -13.10 -1.25 8.75
CA VAL A 134 -12.18 -1.86 7.78
C VAL A 134 -12.75 -3.11 7.14
N THR A 135 -13.58 -3.86 7.86
CA THR A 135 -14.24 -5.05 7.29
C THR A 135 -15.66 -4.73 6.79
N ILE A 136 -16.52 -4.18 7.64
CA ILE A 136 -17.93 -3.98 7.27
C ILE A 136 -18.08 -2.75 6.36
N GLY A 137 -17.53 -1.61 6.75
CA GLY A 137 -17.57 -0.36 5.97
C GLY A 137 -17.02 -0.54 4.56
N GLN A 138 -15.83 -1.13 4.43
CA GLN A 138 -15.21 -1.40 3.13
C GLN A 138 -16.05 -2.29 2.22
N ARG A 139 -16.75 -3.30 2.76
CA ARG A 139 -17.65 -4.15 1.97
C ARG A 139 -18.85 -3.38 1.44
N VAL A 140 -19.42 -2.48 2.23
CA VAL A 140 -20.53 -1.62 1.80
C VAL A 140 -20.06 -0.62 0.73
N LEU A 141 -18.88 -0.02 0.92
CA LEU A 141 -18.25 0.85 -0.07
C LEU A 141 -17.96 0.11 -1.39
N ALA A 142 -17.60 -1.17 -1.33
CA ALA A 142 -17.38 -2.00 -2.52
C ALA A 142 -18.69 -2.36 -3.22
N ASN A 143 -19.66 -2.84 -2.47
CA ASN A 143 -20.94 -3.32 -2.97
C ASN A 143 -22.06 -2.94 -1.98
N PRO A 144 -23.06 -2.13 -2.39
CA PRO A 144 -23.38 -1.73 -3.77
C PRO A 144 -22.71 -0.45 -4.26
N LEU A 145 -22.00 0.29 -3.40
CA LEU A 145 -21.65 1.69 -3.70
C LEU A 145 -20.56 1.85 -4.78
N LYS A 146 -19.68 0.85 -4.96
CA LYS A 146 -18.58 0.85 -5.95
C LYS A 146 -17.64 2.07 -5.82
N VAL A 147 -17.44 2.53 -4.60
CA VAL A 147 -16.52 3.62 -4.23
C VAL A 147 -15.46 3.14 -3.24
N ARG A 148 -15.23 1.82 -3.18
CA ARG A 148 -14.19 1.26 -2.32
C ARG A 148 -12.82 1.70 -2.80
N PHE A 149 -12.02 2.01 -1.80
CA PHE A 149 -10.70 2.57 -1.85
C PHE A 149 -9.80 1.77 -0.91
N HIS A 150 -8.49 1.86 -1.10
CA HIS A 150 -7.56 1.16 -0.22
C HIS A 150 -7.66 1.76 1.19
N TYR A 151 -7.78 0.91 2.20
CA TYR A 151 -7.55 1.24 3.61
C TYR A 151 -6.43 0.32 4.04
N GLY A 152 -5.51 0.75 4.91
CA GLY A 152 -4.31 0.03 5.43
C GLY A 152 -4.55 -1.39 5.97
N HIS A 153 -5.09 -2.24 5.11
CA HIS A 153 -5.61 -3.59 5.21
C HIS A 153 -4.79 -4.42 4.23
N PRO A 154 -4.66 -5.74 4.41
CA PRO A 154 -3.94 -6.62 3.49
C PRO A 154 -4.66 -6.81 2.14
N ASP A 155 -5.02 -5.72 1.47
CA ASP A 155 -5.65 -5.67 0.17
C ASP A 155 -4.68 -6.10 -0.91
N ILE A 156 -5.23 -6.78 -1.91
CA ILE A 156 -4.50 -7.13 -3.13
C ILE A 156 -5.07 -6.30 -4.29
N PHE A 157 -4.18 -5.62 -5.00
CA PHE A 157 -4.47 -4.75 -6.13
C PHE A 157 -4.12 -5.44 -7.44
N ASP A 158 -4.95 -5.23 -8.47
CA ASP A 158 -4.52 -5.35 -9.86
C ASP A 158 -3.52 -4.21 -10.12
N ARG A 159 -2.24 -4.54 -10.10
CA ARG A 159 -1.15 -3.57 -10.22
C ARG A 159 -1.18 -2.87 -11.57
N ILE A 160 -1.51 -3.59 -12.64
CA ILE A 160 -1.53 -3.03 -14.01
C ILE A 160 -2.63 -1.97 -14.13
N PHE A 161 -3.79 -2.24 -13.52
CA PHE A 161 -4.87 -1.27 -13.47
C PHE A 161 -4.50 0.01 -12.70
N HIS A 162 -3.84 -0.13 -11.54
CA HIS A 162 -3.55 0.99 -10.63
C HIS A 162 -2.35 1.83 -11.08
N ILE A 163 -1.28 1.21 -11.60
CA ILE A 163 -0.11 1.94 -12.08
C ILE A 163 -0.45 2.88 -13.26
N THR A 164 -1.46 2.52 -14.06
CA THR A 164 -1.94 3.34 -15.18
C THR A 164 -2.89 4.47 -14.75
N ARG A 165 -3.24 4.55 -13.46
CA ARG A 165 -4.23 5.49 -12.90
C ARG A 165 -3.67 6.42 -11.81
N GLY A 166 -2.34 6.46 -11.67
CA GLY A 166 -1.67 7.35 -10.73
C GLY A 166 -1.22 6.68 -9.43
N GLY A 167 -1.53 5.41 -9.21
CA GLY A 167 -1.05 4.65 -8.05
C GLY A 167 -2.15 3.84 -7.38
N ILE A 168 -1.85 3.40 -6.16
CA ILE A 168 -2.74 2.64 -5.28
C ILE A 168 -3.22 3.47 -4.09
N SER A 169 -2.83 4.74 -4.05
CA SER A 169 -3.21 5.65 -2.98
C SER A 169 -3.54 7.04 -3.49
N LYS A 170 -4.32 7.75 -2.67
CA LYS A 170 -4.78 9.11 -2.89
C LYS A 170 -3.63 10.11 -3.05
N ALA A 171 -3.58 10.77 -4.21
CA ALA A 171 -2.66 11.86 -4.52
C ALA A 171 -3.34 13.24 -4.33
N SER A 172 -3.86 13.53 -3.13
CA SER A 172 -4.50 14.82 -2.83
C SER A 172 -4.39 15.21 -1.36
N LYS A 173 -4.05 16.47 -1.09
CA LYS A 173 -4.15 17.08 0.26
C LYS A 173 -5.51 17.68 0.59
N THR A 174 -6.29 18.04 -0.43
CA THR A 174 -7.51 18.84 -0.25
C THR A 174 -8.68 17.99 0.20
N ILE A 175 -8.82 16.79 -0.36
CA ILE A 175 -9.91 15.90 -0.02
C ILE A 175 -9.55 15.24 1.30
N ASN A 176 -10.08 15.70 2.43
CA ASN A 176 -9.85 15.02 3.71
C ASN A 176 -10.70 13.74 3.77
N LEU A 177 -10.18 12.69 3.15
CA LEU A 177 -10.51 11.33 3.55
C LEU A 177 -9.80 11.12 4.89
N SER A 178 -10.41 10.43 5.86
CA SER A 178 -9.65 10.00 7.06
C SER A 178 -8.33 9.37 6.61
N GLU A 179 -7.31 9.31 7.49
CA GLU A 179 -5.93 8.76 7.33
C GLU A 179 -5.75 7.45 6.52
N ASP A 180 -6.86 6.89 6.08
CA ASP A 180 -7.30 5.53 6.12
C ASP A 180 -8.22 5.23 4.91
N ILE A 181 -8.80 6.22 4.22
CA ILE A 181 -9.54 5.99 2.97
C ILE A 181 -8.71 6.55 1.80
N PHE A 182 -8.12 5.68 0.99
CA PHE A 182 -7.24 6.06 -0.12
C PHE A 182 -7.88 5.84 -1.49
N ALA A 183 -8.22 6.95 -2.15
CA ALA A 183 -8.75 7.05 -3.51
C ALA A 183 -7.93 6.28 -4.56
#